data_AF-A0A072U2V4-F1
#
_entry.id   AF-A0A072U2V4-F1
#
_cell.length_a   1.000
_cell.length_b   1.000
_cell.length_c   1.000
_cell.angle_alpha   90.00
_cell.angle_beta   90.00
_cell.angle_gamma   90.00
#
_symmetry.space_group_name_H-M   'P 1'
#
loop_
_entity.id
_entity.type
_entity.pdbx_description
1 polymer ?
#
loop_
_entity_poly.entity_id
_entity_poly.type
_entity_poly.pdbx_seq_one_letter_code
_entity_poly.pdbx_strand_id
1 'polypeptide(L)'
;MDDQIDSYSPNTSVQCRICHDEDEDLNMDTPCSCCGTLKYAHRICVQRWCNEKGDTTCEICQQQLKGYTAPPPAPLFRYGGNWEIPNIGLNNHRFIALFPTNHEFLDLDFEYSAPSTRSLMFFRIVTVIFVVLLVLRHTLPIILMLNGVGEYSLTVFMVRV
;
A
#
# COMPACT_ATOMS: atom_id res chain seq x y z
N MET A 1 29.88 -20.97 38.03
CA MET A 1 28.97 -19.87 37.67
C MET A 1 29.24 -19.61 36.20
N ASP A 2 28.43 -20.24 35.36
CA ASP A 2 28.53 -20.11 33.91
C ASP A 2 27.94 -18.75 33.52
N ASP A 3 28.77 -17.86 32.98
CA ASP A 3 28.37 -16.57 32.47
C ASP A 3 27.60 -16.78 31.16
N GLN A 4 26.27 -16.87 31.28
CA GLN A 4 25.36 -16.88 30.15
C GLN A 4 25.28 -15.45 29.59
N ILE A 5 26.09 -15.17 28.57
CA ILE A 5 25.96 -13.98 27.72
C ILE A 5 24.70 -14.19 26.89
N ASP A 6 23.57 -13.72 27.41
CA ASP A 6 22.38 -13.49 26.60
C ASP A 6 22.74 -12.42 25.56
N SER A 7 22.88 -12.85 24.31
CA SER A 7 23.01 -11.98 23.15
C SER A 7 21.73 -11.18 23.00
N TYR A 8 21.64 -10.03 23.67
CA TYR A 8 20.70 -8.98 23.31
C TYR A 8 21.10 -8.49 21.91
N SER A 9 20.60 -9.17 20.87
CA SER A 9 20.50 -8.55 19.57
C SER A 9 19.54 -7.38 19.77
N PRO A 10 19.95 -6.12 19.57
CA PRO A 10 18.99 -5.03 19.58
C PRO A 10 17.97 -5.38 18.50
N ASN A 11 16.70 -5.48 18.88
CA ASN A 11 15.61 -5.67 17.93
C ASN A 11 15.52 -4.38 17.10
N THR A 12 16.38 -4.25 16.10
CA THR A 12 16.39 -3.13 15.16
C THR A 12 15.23 -3.36 14.22
N SER A 13 14.08 -2.76 14.56
CA SER A 13 13.00 -2.65 13.60
C SER A 13 13.42 -1.70 12.49
N VAL A 14 13.16 -2.10 11.25
CA VAL A 14 13.41 -1.29 10.06
C VAL A 14 12.12 -1.17 9.26
N GLN A 15 12.00 -0.07 8.53
CA GLN A 15 10.81 0.25 7.78
C GLN A 15 10.93 -0.23 6.33
N CYS A 16 9.92 -0.95 5.84
CA CYS A 16 9.84 -1.37 4.45
C CYS A 16 9.62 -0.15 3.56
N ARG A 17 10.50 0.08 2.57
CA ARG A 17 10.40 1.24 1.67
C ARG A 17 9.18 1.26 0.75
N ILE A 18 8.41 0.17 0.66
CA ILE A 18 7.28 0.00 -0.26
C ILE A 18 5.95 0.16 0.48
N CYS A 19 5.72 -0.59 1.57
CA CYS A 19 4.48 -0.50 2.35
C CYS A 19 4.57 0.44 3.57
N HIS A 20 5.77 0.90 3.91
CA HIS A 20 6.05 1.77 5.05
C HIS A 20 5.72 1.14 6.43
N ASP A 21 5.55 -0.17 6.51
CA ASP A 21 5.44 -0.89 7.78
C ASP A 21 6.82 -1.19 8.37
N GLU A 22 6.90 -1.20 9.70
CA GLU A 22 8.10 -1.58 10.46
C GLU A 22 8.05 -3.06 10.82
N ASP A 23 9.12 -3.78 10.53
CA ASP A 23 9.30 -5.18 10.94
C ASP A 23 10.76 -5.43 11.35
N GLU A 24 11.01 -6.61 11.92
CA GLU A 24 12.36 -7.04 12.28
C GLU A 24 13.26 -7.14 11.03
N ASP A 25 14.53 -6.75 11.18
CA ASP A 25 15.55 -6.88 10.12
C ASP A 25 15.59 -8.28 9.47
N LEU A 26 15.28 -9.33 10.24
CA LEU A 26 15.23 -10.73 9.79
C LEU A 26 14.08 -11.02 8.80
N ASN A 27 12.98 -10.26 8.90
CA ASN A 27 11.80 -10.37 8.03
C ASN A 27 11.90 -9.50 6.78
N MET A 28 13.00 -8.76 6.64
CA MET A 28 13.22 -7.80 5.56
C MET A 28 14.28 -8.31 4.58
N ASP A 29 14.08 -8.03 3.30
CA ASP A 29 15.02 -8.37 2.24
C ASP A 29 15.78 -7.11 1.79
N THR A 30 17.01 -7.31 1.30
CA THR A 30 17.85 -6.29 0.69
C THR A 30 18.19 -6.68 -0.75
N PRO A 31 17.23 -6.53 -1.68
CA PRO A 31 17.34 -7.14 -3.01
C PRO A 31 18.28 -6.38 -3.95
N CYS A 32 18.82 -5.24 -3.54
CA CYS A 32 19.68 -4.35 -4.31
C CYS A 32 20.68 -3.63 -3.41
N SER A 33 21.69 -2.97 -4.01
CA SER A 33 22.74 -2.26 -3.27
C SER A 33 22.36 -0.82 -2.86
N CYS A 34 21.07 -0.54 -2.64
CA CYS A 34 20.66 0.75 -2.09
C CYS A 34 21.23 0.92 -0.66
N CYS A 35 21.36 2.17 -0.21
CA CYS A 35 21.92 2.51 1.10
C CYS A 35 20.85 3.00 2.07
N GLY A 36 21.15 2.97 3.38
CA GLY A 36 20.25 3.49 4.42
C GLY A 36 18.95 2.69 4.54
N THR A 37 17.83 3.39 4.75
CA THR A 37 16.49 2.79 4.88
C THR A 37 15.94 2.27 3.55
N LEU A 38 16.42 2.81 2.42
CA LEU A 38 15.97 2.43 1.07
C LEU A 38 16.41 1.03 0.64
N LYS A 39 17.24 0.34 1.43
CA LYS A 39 17.66 -1.03 1.12
C LYS A 39 16.67 -2.08 1.60
N TYR A 40 15.85 -1.77 2.62
CA TYR A 40 14.96 -2.71 3.27
C TYR A 40 13.57 -2.73 2.64
N ALA A 41 13.10 -3.92 2.30
CA ALA A 41 11.74 -4.13 1.85
C ALA A 41 11.29 -5.58 2.12
N HIS A 42 10.00 -5.77 2.38
CA HIS A 42 9.43 -7.11 2.44
C HIS A 42 9.57 -7.82 1.09
N ARG A 43 9.91 -9.11 1.13
CA ARG A 43 9.97 -9.97 -0.06
C ARG A 43 8.69 -9.92 -0.88
N ILE A 44 7.53 -9.95 -0.22
CA ILE A 44 6.22 -9.88 -0.88
C ILE A 44 6.03 -8.53 -1.56
N CYS A 45 6.42 -7.42 -0.90
CA CYS A 45 6.31 -6.09 -1.47
C CYS A 45 7.20 -5.92 -2.71
N VAL A 46 8.44 -6.42 -2.67
CA VAL A 46 9.35 -6.36 -3.82
C VAL A 46 8.82 -7.17 -5.00
N GLN A 47 8.27 -8.37 -4.75
CA GLN A 47 7.69 -9.19 -5.81
C GLN A 47 6.46 -8.54 -6.45
N ARG A 48 5.57 -7.94 -5.66
CA ARG A 48 4.41 -7.19 -6.18
C ARG A 48 4.84 -6.00 -7.02
N TRP A 49 5.85 -5.26 -6.56
CA TRP A 49 6.43 -4.16 -7.31
C TRP A 49 6.98 -4.62 -8.67
N CYS A 50 7.76 -5.70 -8.70
CA CYS A 50 8.26 -6.27 -9.97
C CYS A 50 7.11 -6.70 -10.89
N ASN A 51 6.01 -7.21 -10.33
CA ASN A 51 4.84 -7.61 -11.11
C ASN A 51 4.12 -6.41 -11.73
N GLU A 52 3.93 -5.34 -10.98
CA GLU A 52 3.27 -4.11 -11.45
C GLU A 52 4.15 -3.35 -12.44
N LYS A 53 5.46 -3.28 -12.17
CA LYS A 53 6.44 -2.60 -13.03
C LYS A 53 6.70 -3.38 -14.33
N GLY A 54 6.63 -4.72 -14.28
CA GLY A 54 6.95 -5.59 -15.41
C GLY A 54 8.46 -5.74 -15.67
N ASP A 55 9.31 -5.31 -14.74
CA ASP A 55 10.74 -5.56 -14.77
C ASP A 55 11.27 -5.93 -13.37
N THR A 56 12.54 -6.31 -13.33
CA THR A 56 13.24 -6.71 -12.10
C THR A 56 14.44 -5.81 -11.82
N THR A 57 14.39 -4.57 -12.31
CA THR A 57 15.48 -3.59 -12.15
C THR A 57 15.10 -2.59 -11.06
N CYS A 58 15.98 -2.41 -10.07
CA CYS A 58 15.78 -1.37 -9.07
C CYS A 58 15.80 0.02 -9.71
N GLU A 59 14.78 0.84 -9.46
CA GLU A 59 14.68 2.20 -10.03
C GLU A 59 15.67 3.22 -9.44
N ILE A 60 16.21 2.94 -8.25
CA ILE A 60 17.08 3.85 -7.52
C ILE A 60 18.54 3.62 -7.93
N CYS A 61 19.01 2.37 -7.80
CA CYS A 61 20.41 2.01 -8.07
C CYS A 61 20.61 1.33 -9.44
N GLN A 62 19.54 1.12 -10.21
CA GLN A 62 19.57 0.52 -11.56
C GLN A 62 20.18 -0.89 -11.63
N GLN A 63 20.24 -1.59 -10.50
CA GLN A 63 20.75 -2.95 -10.43
C GLN A 63 19.63 -3.98 -10.50
N GLN A 64 19.96 -5.15 -11.04
CA GLN A 64 19.08 -6.31 -11.11
C GLN A 64 18.74 -6.83 -9.71
N LEU A 65 17.45 -6.94 -9.40
CA LEU A 65 16.94 -7.55 -8.17
C LEU A 65 17.16 -9.06 -8.26
N LYS A 66 17.92 -9.63 -7.31
CA LYS A 66 18.25 -11.06 -7.29
C LYS A 66 17.12 -11.85 -6.62
N GLY A 67 16.64 -12.91 -7.27
CA GLY A 67 15.62 -13.80 -6.69
C GLY A 67 14.17 -13.33 -6.87
N TYR A 68 13.96 -12.37 -7.77
CA TYR A 68 12.65 -11.84 -8.14
C TYR A 68 12.38 -12.07 -9.63
N THR A 69 11.10 -12.20 -9.98
CA THR A 69 10.65 -12.43 -11.35
C THR A 69 9.71 -11.31 -11.77
N ALA A 70 9.74 -10.92 -13.05
CA ALA A 70 8.70 -10.07 -13.64
C ALA A 70 7.79 -10.96 -14.50
N PRO A 71 6.47 -10.69 -14.54
CA PRO A 71 5.56 -11.39 -15.42
C PRO A 71 6.01 -11.20 -16.87
N PRO A 72 5.89 -12.24 -17.72
CA PRO A 72 6.15 -12.09 -19.14
C PRO A 72 5.27 -10.96 -19.69
N PRO A 73 5.78 -10.14 -20.64
CA PRO A 73 4.96 -9.12 -21.26
C PRO A 73 3.68 -9.78 -21.75
N ALA A 74 2.52 -9.26 -21.31
CA ALA A 74 1.25 -9.76 -21.80
C ALA A 74 1.33 -9.80 -23.33
N PRO A 75 1.00 -10.94 -23.98
CA PRO A 75 1.00 -10.99 -25.44
C PRO A 75 0.14 -9.83 -25.91
N LEU A 76 0.77 -8.91 -26.64
CA LEU A 76 0.17 -7.64 -27.02
C LEU A 76 -1.15 -7.92 -27.75
N PHE A 77 -2.28 -7.82 -27.07
CA PHE A 77 -3.52 -7.51 -27.75
C PHE A 77 -3.39 -6.06 -28.18
N ARG A 78 -2.98 -5.88 -29.45
CA ARG A 78 -2.98 -4.59 -30.12
C ARG A 78 -4.40 -4.02 -30.00
N TYR A 79 -4.60 -3.10 -29.08
CA TYR A 79 -5.72 -2.16 -29.12
C TYR A 79 -5.48 -1.22 -30.31
N GLY A 80 -5.80 -1.68 -31.52
CA GLY A 80 -5.47 -0.96 -32.75
C GLY A 80 -5.77 -1.78 -34.01
N GLY A 81 -7.05 -2.10 -34.20
CA GLY A 81 -7.69 -2.37 -35.49
C GLY A 81 -6.98 -3.29 -36.50
N ASN A 82 -7.19 -4.60 -36.38
CA ASN A 82 -7.62 -5.54 -37.44
C ASN A 82 -7.59 -6.95 -36.83
N TRP A 83 -8.73 -7.61 -36.68
CA TRP A 83 -8.80 -8.96 -36.10
C TRP A 83 -8.44 -10.02 -37.16
N GLU A 84 -7.18 -10.05 -37.56
CA GLU A 84 -6.64 -11.16 -38.35
C GLU A 84 -6.28 -12.28 -37.39
N ILE A 85 -7.17 -13.27 -37.32
CA ILE A 85 -7.06 -14.48 -36.52
C ILE A 85 -5.70 -15.16 -36.80
N PRO A 86 -4.82 -15.38 -35.82
CA PRO A 86 -3.72 -16.32 -36.00
C PRO A 86 -4.34 -17.72 -36.05
N ASN A 87 -4.09 -18.45 -37.13
CA ASN A 87 -4.45 -19.85 -37.29
C ASN A 87 -3.68 -20.70 -36.26
N ILE A 88 -4.15 -20.72 -35.01
CA ILE A 88 -3.66 -21.62 -33.96
C ILE A 88 -4.29 -22.97 -34.26
N GLY A 89 -3.48 -23.84 -34.86
CA GLY A 89 -3.83 -25.20 -35.23
C GLY A 89 -4.51 -25.92 -34.09
N LEU A 90 -5.81 -26.16 -34.28
CA LEU A 90 -6.70 -26.88 -33.39
C LEU A 90 -6.37 -28.37 -33.42
N ASN A 91 -5.33 -28.77 -32.70
CA ASN A 91 -5.12 -30.16 -32.27
C ASN A 91 -4.86 -30.16 -30.77
N ASN A 92 -5.93 -29.96 -30.00
CA ASN A 92 -6.29 -30.88 -28.93
C ASN A 92 -7.63 -30.46 -28.31
N HIS A 93 -8.59 -31.36 -28.49
CA HIS A 93 -9.98 -31.27 -28.10
C HIS A 93 -10.12 -31.38 -26.58
N ARG A 94 -10.19 -30.23 -25.89
CA ARG A 94 -10.89 -30.11 -24.58
C ARG A 94 -11.30 -28.68 -24.22
N PHE A 95 -11.69 -27.89 -25.22
CA PHE A 95 -12.41 -26.64 -25.01
C PHE A 95 -13.89 -26.95 -24.79
N ILE A 96 -14.26 -27.34 -23.57
CA ILE A 96 -15.66 -27.19 -23.12
C ILE A 96 -15.79 -25.75 -22.68
N ALA A 97 -16.43 -24.95 -23.54
CA ALA A 97 -17.06 -23.72 -23.11
C ALA A 97 -18.15 -24.09 -22.10
N LEU A 98 -17.86 -23.93 -20.81
CA LEU A 98 -18.87 -23.92 -19.76
C LEU A 98 -18.92 -22.49 -19.24
N PHE A 99 -19.97 -21.76 -19.66
CA PHE A 99 -20.51 -20.70 -18.83
C PHE A 99 -21.33 -21.37 -17.71
N PRO A 100 -21.04 -21.13 -16.43
CA PRO A 100 -22.07 -21.11 -15.42
C PRO A 100 -22.44 -19.64 -15.16
N THR A 101 -23.59 -19.25 -15.70
CA THR A 101 -24.41 -18.23 -15.03
C THR A 101 -24.73 -18.72 -13.62
N ASN A 102 -24.50 -17.84 -12.65
CA ASN A 102 -24.94 -17.85 -11.24
C ASN A 102 -23.88 -18.28 -10.21
N HIS A 103 -23.41 -17.23 -9.51
CA HIS A 103 -23.20 -17.13 -8.05
C HIS A 103 -22.23 -18.10 -7.35
N GLU A 104 -21.33 -17.51 -6.55
CA GLU A 104 -20.51 -18.16 -5.50
C GLU A 104 -19.16 -18.82 -5.87
N PHE A 105 -18.39 -18.31 -6.83
CA PHE A 105 -16.98 -18.77 -6.97
C PHE A 105 -15.97 -17.75 -7.51
N LEU A 106 -16.11 -16.48 -7.13
CA LEU A 106 -14.92 -15.64 -6.99
C LEU A 106 -14.69 -15.53 -5.50
N ASP A 107 -14.00 -16.55 -4.98
CA ASP A 107 -13.21 -16.39 -3.78
C ASP A 107 -12.36 -15.15 -4.02
N LEU A 108 -12.75 -14.11 -3.30
CA LEU A 108 -12.13 -12.81 -3.34
C LEU A 108 -10.85 -12.94 -2.51
N ASP A 109 -9.95 -13.83 -2.94
CA ASP A 109 -8.55 -13.93 -2.53
C ASP A 109 -7.74 -12.78 -3.15
N PHE A 110 -8.41 -11.68 -3.49
CA PHE A 110 -7.87 -10.38 -3.14
C PHE A 110 -7.81 -10.34 -1.62
N GLU A 111 -6.79 -11.01 -1.08
CA GLU A 111 -6.19 -10.69 0.19
C GLU A 111 -5.70 -9.26 0.03
N TYR A 112 -6.66 -8.33 0.14
CA TYR A 112 -6.46 -6.96 0.55
C TYR A 112 -5.55 -7.12 1.73
N SER A 113 -4.26 -6.91 1.45
CA SER A 113 -3.24 -7.10 2.46
C SER A 113 -3.65 -6.14 3.51
N ALA A 114 -4.19 -6.69 4.60
CA ALA A 114 -4.83 -5.90 5.63
C ALA A 114 -3.76 -4.86 5.96
N PRO A 115 -3.98 -3.57 5.64
CA PRO A 115 -3.02 -2.56 5.99
C PRO A 115 -2.82 -2.76 7.48
N SER A 116 -1.56 -2.86 7.88
CA SER A 116 -1.17 -3.13 9.26
C SER A 116 -2.14 -2.37 10.17
N THR A 117 -2.81 -3.09 11.06
CA THR A 117 -3.97 -2.59 11.82
C THR A 117 -3.69 -1.29 12.56
N ARG A 118 -2.41 -0.93 12.71
CA ARG A 118 -1.90 0.28 13.34
C ARG A 118 -1.85 1.47 12.37
N SER A 119 -1.37 1.28 11.14
CA SER A 119 -1.25 2.34 10.12
C SER A 119 -2.62 2.89 9.70
N LEU A 120 -3.61 2.00 9.52
CA LEU A 120 -4.97 2.41 9.20
C LEU A 120 -5.66 3.10 10.39
N MET A 121 -5.35 2.72 11.63
CA MET A 121 -5.89 3.39 12.82
C MET A 121 -5.36 4.81 12.98
N PHE A 122 -4.06 5.05 12.75
CA PHE A 122 -3.50 6.39 12.78
C PHE A 122 -4.12 7.29 11.71
N PHE A 123 -4.23 6.81 10.47
CA PHE A 123 -4.87 7.56 9.39
C PHE A 123 -6.33 7.89 9.71
N ARG A 124 -7.10 6.91 10.21
CA ARG A 124 -8.49 7.11 10.65
C ARG A 124 -8.57 8.15 11.77
N ILE A 125 -7.70 8.09 12.79
CA ILE A 125 -7.68 9.05 13.88
C ILE A 125 -7.37 10.47 13.37
N VAL A 126 -6.36 10.64 12.51
CA VAL A 126 -6.00 11.94 11.95
C VAL A 126 -7.14 12.51 11.11
N THR A 127 -7.79 11.69 10.27
CA THR A 127 -8.94 12.13 9.48
C THR A 127 -10.12 12.54 10.36
N VAL A 128 -10.41 11.80 11.44
CA VAL A 128 -11.46 12.12 12.40
C VAL A 128 -11.15 13.42 13.13
N ILE A 129 -9.91 13.62 13.61
CA ILE A 129 -9.49 14.86 14.28
C ILE A 129 -9.65 16.04 13.32
N PHE A 130 -9.18 15.92 12.08
CA PHE A 130 -9.30 16.99 11.09
C PHE A 130 -10.76 17.35 10.79
N VAL A 131 -11.63 16.34 10.59
CA VAL A 131 -13.07 16.56 10.38
C VAL A 131 -13.72 17.22 11.59
N VAL A 132 -13.40 16.78 12.81
CA VAL A 132 -13.91 17.40 14.05
C VAL A 132 -13.46 18.85 14.16
N LEU A 133 -12.19 19.16 13.85
CA LEU A 133 -11.67 20.54 13.86
C LEU A 133 -12.37 21.43 12.82
N LEU A 134 -12.63 20.90 11.62
CA LEU A 134 -13.38 21.61 10.58
C LEU A 134 -14.83 21.86 11.01
N VAL A 135 -15.51 20.84 11.53
CA VAL A 135 -16.88 20.97 12.03
C VAL A 135 -16.91 21.99 13.16
N LEU A 136 -15.98 21.93 14.11
CA LEU A 136 -15.89 22.88 15.21
C LEU A 136 -15.69 24.32 14.69
N ARG A 137 -14.76 24.53 13.75
CA ARG A 137 -14.51 25.84 13.14
C ARG A 137 -15.75 26.41 12.44
N HIS A 138 -16.54 25.57 11.79
CA HIS A 138 -17.71 26.00 11.02
C HIS A 138 -19.00 26.06 11.83
N THR A 139 -19.16 25.21 12.85
CA THR A 139 -20.39 25.13 13.66
C THR A 139 -20.32 25.94 14.94
N LEU A 140 -19.14 26.15 15.56
CA LEU A 140 -19.00 27.05 16.71
C LEU A 140 -19.53 28.46 16.45
N PRO A 141 -19.19 29.16 15.35
CA PRO A 141 -19.72 30.50 15.11
C PRO A 141 -21.23 30.49 14.92
N ILE A 142 -21.78 29.44 14.31
CA ILE A 142 -23.23 29.31 14.08
C ILE A 142 -23.97 29.01 15.39
N ILE A 143 -23.45 28.11 16.22
CA ILE A 143 -24.01 27.76 17.53
C ILE A 143 -23.88 28.93 18.51
N LEU A 144 -22.76 29.66 18.49
CA LEU A 144 -22.53 30.84 19.33
C LEU A 144 -23.45 32.02 18.93
N MET A 145 -23.77 32.14 17.64
CA MET A 145 -24.75 33.12 17.13
C MET A 145 -26.21 32.72 17.43
N LEU A 146 -26.55 31.42 17.39
CA LEU A 146 -27.91 30.91 17.66
C LEU A 146 -28.24 30.83 19.15
N ASN A 147 -27.26 30.54 20.01
CA ASN A 147 -27.45 30.47 21.46
C ASN A 147 -27.57 31.84 22.14
N GLY A 148 -27.55 32.95 21.38
CA GLY A 148 -27.93 34.27 21.87
C GLY A 148 -27.26 34.63 23.21
N VAL A 149 -25.96 34.37 23.34
CA VAL A 149 -25.21 34.88 24.49
C VAL A 149 -24.97 36.36 24.22
N GLY A 150 -25.93 37.15 24.72
CA GLY A 150 -25.78 38.59 24.88
C GLY A 150 -24.50 38.91 25.64
N GLU A 151 -24.00 40.11 25.38
CA GLU A 151 -22.84 40.76 25.98
C GLU A 151 -21.46 40.39 25.39
N TYR A 152 -21.13 41.07 24.28
CA TYR A 152 -19.81 41.56 23.89
C TYR A 152 -18.63 41.21 24.84
N SER A 153 -17.95 40.08 24.66
CA SER A 153 -16.57 39.96 25.18
C SER A 153 -15.71 38.87 24.53
N LEU A 154 -15.68 38.77 23.21
CA LEU A 154 -14.57 38.09 22.54
C LEU A 154 -14.11 38.88 21.31
N THR A 155 -13.60 40.06 21.61
CA THR A 155 -12.62 40.84 20.82
C THR A 155 -11.29 40.10 20.57
N VAL A 156 -11.22 38.78 20.74
CA VAL A 156 -9.95 38.03 20.70
C VAL A 156 -9.64 37.42 19.33
N PHE A 157 -10.61 37.24 18.44
CA PHE A 157 -10.37 36.63 17.12
C PHE A 157 -10.14 37.59 15.95
N MET A 158 -10.20 38.93 16.16
CA MET A 158 -10.02 39.90 15.06
C MET A 158 -8.78 40.81 15.19
N VAL A 159 -7.89 40.60 16.19
CA VAL A 159 -6.69 41.46 16.39
C VAL A 159 -5.36 40.70 16.23
N ARG A 160 -5.33 39.45 15.76
CA ARG A 160 -4.06 38.81 15.40
C ARG A 160 -4.22 37.72 14.34
N VAL A 161 -4.07 38.12 13.07
CA VAL A 161 -3.15 37.61 12.04
C VAL A 161 -3.22 38.56 10.85
#